data_AF-J3CP85-F1
#
_entry.id   AF-J3CP85-F1
#
_cell.length_a   1.000
_cell.length_b   1.000
_cell.length_c   1.000
_cell.angle_alpha   90.00
_cell.angle_beta   90.00
_cell.angle_gamma   90.00
#
_symmetry.space_group_name_H-M   'P 1'
#
loop_
_entity.id
_entity.type
_entity.pdbx_description
1 polymer ?
#
loop_
_entity_poly.entity_id
_entity_poly.type
_entity_poly.pdbx_seq_one_letter_code
_entity_poly.pdbx_strand_id
1 'polypeptide(L)'
;MTRARTLLLGALLAYVAATASAAPPAVQALPDDWYPESVAIGPDGAFYVGSWREGAVARLKPGVAPKAEVLVQPGANGLANGQGVLVDAKRRALWICSGNSGFTTVPQTPSALKRYDLATGAPHASYAMPDNGYCNDLAQDARGNLYVTDSFHPRVLKLAPGAAALAVWKEDPALAGPGPYKGLNGIAIDGGRDVYVSLVAAASYVLRIGLGADGNAGEVTRIEAPRVLKNVDAIRAWKPGRLVLFESNAFGEGPYGGQVTVARVDGARLGLQTVVAGLNDPSSGAVWGNRVYFIESKYSLLTKRKDGDGPVPTGVPFDIQSRALPAR
;
A
#
# COMPACT_ATOMS: atom_id res chain seq x y z
N MET A 1 59.02 26.33 42.70
CA MET A 1 58.90 25.52 41.47
C MET A 1 57.65 24.65 41.59
N THR A 2 56.55 25.01 40.94
CA THR A 2 55.52 24.11 40.36
C THR A 2 54.41 24.95 39.74
N ARG A 3 54.33 24.96 38.41
CA ARG A 3 53.27 25.64 37.63
C ARG A 3 52.04 24.73 37.59
N ALA A 4 50.89 25.19 38.08
CA ALA A 4 49.61 24.53 37.84
C ALA A 4 49.13 24.86 36.42
N ARG A 5 48.99 23.85 35.56
CA ARG A 5 48.40 23.96 34.23
C ARG A 5 46.92 23.58 34.32
N THR A 6 46.05 24.55 34.11
CA THR A 6 44.60 24.36 33.94
C THR A 6 44.35 23.72 32.56
N LEU A 7 43.85 22.48 32.54
CA LEU A 7 43.38 21.80 31.32
C LEU A 7 41.89 22.14 31.12
N LEU A 8 41.58 22.98 30.13
CA LEU A 8 40.22 23.11 29.60
C LEU A 8 39.92 21.88 28.72
N LEU A 9 38.98 21.02 29.15
CA LEU A 9 38.35 20.04 28.28
C LEU A 9 37.33 20.76 27.39
N GLY A 10 37.65 20.94 26.11
CA GLY A 10 36.69 21.30 25.08
C GLY A 10 35.87 20.07 24.68
N ALA A 11 34.57 20.06 24.98
CA ALA A 11 33.66 19.05 24.48
C ALA A 11 33.36 19.33 22.99
N LEU A 12 33.89 18.50 22.08
CA LEU A 12 33.43 18.49 20.69
C LEU A 12 32.03 17.86 20.64
N LEU A 13 31.01 18.67 20.39
CA LEU A 13 29.72 18.16 19.89
C LEU A 13 29.93 17.68 18.45
N ALA A 14 29.93 16.36 18.25
CA ALA A 14 29.83 15.77 16.93
C ALA A 14 28.41 15.98 16.40
N TYR A 15 28.24 16.92 15.46
CA TYR A 15 27.05 17.02 14.64
C TYR A 15 26.97 15.77 13.76
N VAL A 16 26.07 14.84 14.08
CA VAL A 16 25.69 13.77 13.15
C VAL A 16 24.86 14.43 12.06
N ALA A 17 25.49 14.76 10.94
CA ALA A 17 24.76 15.13 9.73
C ALA A 17 23.93 13.93 9.30
N ALA A 18 22.61 14.03 9.42
CA ALA A 18 21.70 13.05 8.83
C ALA A 18 21.96 13.04 7.32
N THR A 19 22.61 11.99 6.82
CA THR A 19 22.75 11.76 5.38
C THR A 19 21.35 11.58 4.84
N ALA A 20 20.83 12.58 4.12
CA ALA A 20 19.60 12.44 3.37
C ALA A 20 19.80 11.28 2.38
N SER A 21 19.09 10.17 2.60
CA SER A 21 19.10 9.04 1.68
C SER A 21 18.66 9.53 0.30
N ALA A 22 19.54 9.43 -0.70
CA ALA A 22 19.24 9.86 -2.06
C ALA A 22 18.02 9.09 -2.58
N ALA A 23 17.16 9.78 -3.33
CA ALA A 23 15.97 9.15 -3.88
C ALA A 23 16.38 7.93 -4.74
N PRO A 24 15.75 6.76 -4.53
CA PRO A 24 16.05 5.54 -5.27
C PRO A 24 16.02 5.73 -6.79
N PRO A 25 16.85 4.99 -7.58
CA PRO A 25 16.89 5.08 -9.03
C PRO A 25 15.53 4.80 -9.67
N ALA A 26 15.35 5.29 -10.90
CA ALA A 26 14.03 5.44 -11.51
C ALA A 26 13.33 4.12 -11.87
N VAL A 27 14.09 3.05 -12.15
CA VAL A 27 13.59 1.71 -12.46
C VAL A 27 14.36 0.69 -11.62
N GLN A 28 13.64 -0.18 -10.92
CA GLN A 28 14.23 -1.28 -10.14
C GLN A 28 13.51 -2.58 -10.49
N ALA A 29 14.26 -3.57 -11.00
CA ALA A 29 13.69 -4.84 -11.41
C ALA A 29 13.19 -5.66 -10.22
N LEU A 30 12.01 -6.24 -10.38
CA LEU A 30 11.44 -7.27 -9.50
C LEU A 30 11.76 -8.65 -10.06
N PRO A 31 11.56 -9.73 -9.29
CA PRO A 31 11.62 -11.08 -9.84
C PRO A 31 10.64 -11.23 -11.01
N ASP A 32 10.94 -12.14 -11.94
CA ASP A 32 10.00 -12.48 -13.01
C ASP A 32 8.74 -13.13 -12.42
N ASP A 33 7.63 -13.02 -13.14
CA ASP A 33 6.33 -13.59 -12.76
C ASP A 33 5.84 -13.12 -11.38
N TRP A 34 6.29 -11.95 -10.93
CA TRP A 34 5.99 -11.45 -9.60
C TRP A 34 4.57 -10.89 -9.45
N TYR A 35 3.96 -10.35 -10.51
CA TYR A 35 2.61 -9.77 -10.47
C TYR A 35 2.37 -8.93 -9.20
N PRO A 36 3.11 -7.82 -9.03
CA PRO A 36 3.09 -7.06 -7.79
C PRO A 36 1.70 -6.46 -7.54
N GLU A 37 1.26 -6.36 -6.28
CA GLU A 37 -0.02 -5.68 -5.95
C GLU A 37 0.19 -4.42 -5.11
N SER A 38 1.04 -4.48 -4.08
CA SER A 38 1.32 -3.34 -3.22
C SER A 38 2.80 -3.13 -3.00
N VAL A 39 3.16 -1.87 -2.74
CA VAL A 39 4.50 -1.47 -2.35
C VAL A 39 4.48 -0.55 -1.14
N ALA A 40 5.38 -0.83 -0.20
CA ALA A 40 5.73 0.06 0.89
C ALA A 40 7.21 0.44 0.83
N ILE A 41 7.55 1.59 1.40
CA ILE A 41 8.94 2.04 1.55
C ILE A 41 9.25 2.19 3.03
N GLY A 42 10.30 1.50 3.49
CA GLY A 42 10.82 1.62 4.84
C GLY A 42 11.58 2.94 5.06
N PRO A 43 11.83 3.34 6.32
CA PRO A 43 12.54 4.58 6.63
C PRO A 43 14.00 4.60 6.17
N ASP A 44 14.57 3.45 5.81
CA ASP A 44 15.88 3.31 5.19
C ASP A 44 15.85 3.45 3.65
N GLY A 45 14.67 3.67 3.07
CA GLY A 45 14.44 3.73 1.63
C GLY A 45 14.31 2.35 0.97
N ALA A 46 14.27 1.26 1.75
CA ALA A 46 14.06 -0.08 1.19
C ALA A 46 12.60 -0.25 0.74
N PHE A 47 12.41 -0.84 -0.45
CA PHE A 47 11.09 -1.21 -0.96
C PHE A 47 10.70 -2.60 -0.46
N TYR A 48 9.42 -2.77 -0.18
CA TYR A 48 8.78 -4.05 0.15
C TYR A 48 7.61 -4.22 -0.80
N VAL A 49 7.67 -5.23 -1.68
CA VAL A 49 6.70 -5.42 -2.76
C VAL A 49 6.05 -6.78 -2.62
N GLY A 50 4.74 -6.79 -2.37
CA GLY A 50 3.95 -8.02 -2.31
C GLY A 50 3.74 -8.61 -3.69
N SER A 51 3.57 -9.93 -3.76
CA SER A 51 3.23 -10.64 -4.99
C SER A 51 1.81 -11.20 -4.90
N TRP A 52 1.00 -10.89 -5.92
CA TRP A 52 -0.33 -11.48 -6.03
C TRP A 52 -0.27 -12.96 -6.41
N ARG A 53 0.76 -13.37 -7.16
CA ARG A 53 0.91 -14.72 -7.70
C ARG A 53 1.76 -15.64 -6.83
N GLU A 54 2.86 -15.17 -6.29
CA GLU A 54 3.83 -16.02 -5.59
C GLU A 54 3.56 -16.15 -4.09
N GLY A 55 2.64 -15.35 -3.53
CA GLY A 55 2.38 -15.33 -2.09
C GLY A 55 3.62 -15.05 -1.27
N ALA A 56 4.37 -14.06 -1.71
CA ALA A 56 5.69 -13.70 -1.21
C ALA A 56 5.85 -12.17 -1.16
N VAL A 57 6.92 -11.70 -0.50
CA VAL A 57 7.29 -10.28 -0.46
C VAL A 57 8.77 -10.13 -0.82
N ALA A 58 9.04 -9.29 -1.81
CA ALA A 58 10.38 -8.92 -2.22
C ALA A 58 10.84 -7.69 -1.46
N ARG A 59 12.11 -7.66 -1.05
CA ARG A 59 12.78 -6.48 -0.51
C ARG A 59 13.81 -5.97 -1.53
N LEU A 60 13.86 -4.66 -1.73
CA LEU A 60 14.86 -4.00 -2.57
C LEU A 60 15.51 -2.89 -1.77
N LYS A 61 16.85 -2.87 -1.74
CA LYS A 61 17.64 -1.82 -1.09
C LYS A 61 18.38 -1.02 -2.16
N PRO A 62 17.88 0.19 -2.49
CA PRO A 62 18.52 1.07 -3.46
C PRO A 62 20.00 1.27 -3.14
N GLY A 63 20.88 0.98 -4.11
CA GLY A 63 22.33 1.19 -3.98
C GLY A 63 23.13 0.09 -3.27
N VAL A 64 22.49 -0.93 -2.68
CA VAL A 64 23.20 -2.06 -2.03
C VAL A 64 23.10 -3.35 -2.85
N ALA A 65 21.95 -3.60 -3.49
CA ALA A 65 21.76 -4.72 -4.40
C ALA A 65 20.90 -4.28 -5.60
N PRO A 66 21.33 -4.50 -6.85
CA PRO A 66 20.51 -4.17 -8.02
C PRO A 66 19.33 -5.13 -8.21
N LYS A 67 19.30 -6.26 -7.49
CA LYS A 67 18.28 -7.30 -7.60
C LYS A 67 17.49 -7.42 -6.31
N ALA A 68 16.16 -7.54 -6.46
CA ALA A 68 15.26 -7.86 -5.37
C ALA A 68 15.61 -9.19 -4.68
N GLU A 69 15.53 -9.23 -3.36
CA GLU A 69 15.61 -10.46 -2.57
C GLU A 69 14.22 -10.85 -2.08
N VAL A 70 13.90 -12.15 -2.08
CA VAL A 70 12.64 -12.64 -1.49
C VAL A 70 12.80 -12.66 0.02
N LEU A 71 12.12 -11.75 0.71
CA LEU A 71 12.15 -11.60 2.16
C LEU A 71 11.14 -12.53 2.83
N VAL A 72 9.86 -12.40 2.46
CA VAL A 72 8.80 -13.33 2.88
C VAL A 72 8.73 -14.41 1.82
N GLN A 73 9.02 -15.65 2.21
CA GLN A 73 9.03 -16.79 1.32
C GLN A 73 7.60 -17.14 0.85
N PRO A 74 7.45 -17.73 -0.36
CA PRO A 74 6.17 -18.19 -0.88
C PRO A 74 5.37 -19.00 0.14
N GLY A 75 4.12 -18.61 0.40
CA GLY A 75 3.21 -19.34 1.30
C GLY A 75 3.53 -19.20 2.80
N ALA A 76 4.60 -18.49 3.19
CA ALA A 76 4.96 -18.32 4.58
C ALA A 76 3.81 -17.67 5.36
N ASN A 77 3.53 -18.17 6.57
CA ASN A 77 2.37 -17.73 7.37
C ASN A 77 1.01 -17.90 6.65
N GLY A 78 0.94 -18.79 5.64
CA GLY A 78 -0.22 -18.95 4.77
C GLY A 78 -0.49 -17.75 3.87
N LEU A 79 0.52 -16.97 3.48
CA LEU A 79 0.35 -15.89 2.51
C LEU A 79 -0.03 -16.47 1.14
N ALA A 80 -1.24 -16.17 0.68
CA ALA A 80 -1.72 -16.58 -0.65
C ALA A 80 -1.57 -15.40 -1.61
N ASN A 81 -2.64 -14.67 -1.92
CA ASN A 81 -2.55 -13.50 -2.78
C ASN A 81 -2.07 -12.29 -1.96
N GLY A 82 -0.81 -11.87 -2.09
CA GLY A 82 -0.28 -10.70 -1.37
C GLY A 82 -0.88 -9.40 -1.89
N GLN A 83 -1.63 -8.71 -1.03
CA GLN A 83 -2.30 -7.44 -1.30
C GLN A 83 -1.54 -6.27 -0.65
N GLY A 84 -2.24 -5.35 0.04
CA GLY A 84 -1.71 -4.22 0.77
C GLY A 84 -0.50 -4.57 1.64
N VAL A 85 0.58 -3.80 1.49
CA VAL A 85 1.84 -3.95 2.22
C VAL A 85 2.07 -2.70 3.06
N LEU A 86 2.42 -2.88 4.34
CA LEU A 86 2.74 -1.78 5.26
C LEU A 86 3.96 -2.10 6.12
N VAL A 87 4.87 -1.13 6.24
CA VAL A 87 6.05 -1.20 7.10
C VAL A 87 5.80 -0.44 8.40
N ASP A 88 5.85 -1.14 9.54
CA ASP A 88 5.92 -0.54 10.88
C ASP A 88 7.33 -0.73 11.43
N ALA A 89 8.22 0.19 11.08
CA ALA A 89 9.61 0.15 11.51
C ALA A 89 9.77 0.27 13.04
N LYS A 90 8.90 1.03 13.70
CA LYS A 90 8.94 1.23 15.16
C LYS A 90 8.71 -0.08 15.91
N ARG A 91 7.85 -0.95 15.37
CA ARG A 91 7.55 -2.28 15.94
C ARG A 91 8.23 -3.43 15.22
N ARG A 92 9.17 -3.11 14.31
CA ARG A 92 9.92 -4.08 13.49
C ARG A 92 8.98 -5.07 12.78
N ALA A 93 7.84 -4.57 12.30
CA ALA A 93 6.80 -5.40 11.70
C ALA A 93 6.59 -5.05 10.23
N LEU A 94 6.39 -6.09 9.43
CA LEU A 94 5.88 -6.01 8.07
C LEU A 94 4.47 -6.60 8.07
N TRP A 95 3.50 -5.82 7.59
CA TRP A 95 2.09 -6.16 7.59
C TRP A 95 1.60 -6.34 6.16
N ILE A 96 0.96 -7.48 5.88
CA ILE A 96 0.50 -7.84 4.55
C ILE A 96 -0.96 -8.27 4.62
N CYS A 97 -1.83 -7.63 3.85
CA CYS A 97 -3.14 -8.21 3.56
C CYS A 97 -2.98 -9.41 2.62
N SER A 98 -3.63 -10.51 2.94
CA SER A 98 -3.66 -11.71 2.11
C SER A 98 -5.07 -11.94 1.60
N GLY A 99 -5.23 -11.90 0.29
CA GLY A 99 -6.43 -12.31 -0.42
C GLY A 99 -6.46 -13.81 -0.70
N ASN A 100 -7.57 -14.26 -1.29
CA ASN A 100 -7.80 -15.67 -1.65
C ASN A 100 -8.46 -15.86 -3.03
N SER A 101 -8.08 -15.05 -4.03
CA SER A 101 -8.72 -15.00 -5.36
C SER A 101 -8.26 -16.08 -6.34
N GLY A 102 -7.51 -17.10 -5.90
CA GLY A 102 -7.18 -18.28 -6.72
C GLY A 102 -6.05 -18.12 -7.74
N PHE A 103 -5.51 -16.92 -7.94
CA PHE A 103 -4.45 -16.65 -8.94
C PHE A 103 -3.02 -16.88 -8.44
N THR A 104 -2.85 -17.61 -7.33
CA THR A 104 -1.55 -17.84 -6.71
C THR A 104 -0.98 -19.23 -7.00
N THR A 105 0.34 -19.39 -6.94
CA THR A 105 1.07 -20.66 -7.11
C THR A 105 1.21 -21.44 -5.81
N VAL A 106 0.84 -20.86 -4.67
CA VAL A 106 0.88 -21.49 -3.35
C VAL A 106 -0.52 -21.95 -2.89
N PRO A 107 -0.65 -22.76 -1.83
CA PRO A 107 -1.96 -23.13 -1.32
C PRO A 107 -2.79 -21.92 -0.89
N GLN A 108 -4.07 -21.92 -1.29
CA GLN A 108 -5.03 -20.91 -0.88
C GLN A 108 -5.36 -21.05 0.62
N THR A 109 -5.49 -19.93 1.31
CA THR A 109 -5.93 -19.87 2.71
C THR A 109 -7.01 -18.81 2.88
N PRO A 110 -7.83 -18.85 3.94
CA PRO A 110 -8.77 -17.76 4.23
C PRO A 110 -8.08 -16.39 4.25
N SER A 111 -8.79 -15.36 3.79
CA SER A 111 -8.25 -14.00 3.77
C SER A 111 -7.93 -13.52 5.19
N ALA A 112 -6.79 -12.84 5.34
CA ALA A 112 -6.27 -12.44 6.64
C ALA A 112 -5.30 -11.26 6.53
N LEU A 113 -5.20 -10.47 7.59
CA LEU A 113 -4.07 -9.58 7.84
C LEU A 113 -2.92 -10.39 8.45
N LYS A 114 -1.74 -10.36 7.86
CA LYS A 114 -0.58 -11.14 8.27
C LYS A 114 0.55 -10.24 8.75
N ARG A 115 1.28 -10.68 9.76
CA ARG A 115 2.44 -10.00 10.36
C ARG A 115 3.69 -10.85 10.23
N TYR A 116 4.79 -10.19 9.86
CA TYR A 116 6.13 -10.77 9.79
C TYR A 116 7.13 -9.87 10.53
N ASP A 117 8.27 -10.43 10.92
CA ASP A 117 9.43 -9.62 11.31
C ASP A 117 9.96 -8.86 10.09
N LEU A 118 10.15 -7.55 10.23
CA LEU A 118 10.55 -6.66 9.14
C LEU A 118 11.95 -6.97 8.59
N ALA A 119 12.86 -7.45 9.43
CA ALA A 119 14.25 -7.66 9.03
C ALA A 119 14.44 -9.02 8.35
N THR A 120 13.77 -10.06 8.85
CA THR A 120 13.97 -11.45 8.42
C THR A 120 12.85 -12.02 7.56
N GLY A 121 11.67 -11.40 7.54
CA GLY A 121 10.48 -11.95 6.89
C GLY A 121 9.86 -13.14 7.64
N ALA A 122 10.34 -13.46 8.85
CA ALA A 122 9.83 -14.57 9.63
C ALA A 122 8.36 -14.35 10.02
N PRO A 123 7.48 -15.37 9.90
CA PRO A 123 6.10 -15.31 10.36
C PRO A 123 5.97 -14.91 11.83
N HIS A 124 4.99 -14.06 12.16
CA HIS A 124 4.67 -13.70 13.54
C HIS A 124 3.20 -13.93 13.90
N ALA A 125 2.25 -13.47 13.07
CA ALA A 125 0.82 -13.59 13.39
C ALA A 125 -0.04 -13.55 12.13
N SER A 126 -1.24 -14.12 12.19
CA SER A 126 -2.26 -14.05 11.14
C SER A 126 -3.62 -13.78 11.80
N TYR A 127 -4.32 -12.76 11.32
CA TYR A 127 -5.60 -12.30 11.84
C TYR A 127 -6.65 -12.50 10.75
N ALA A 128 -7.52 -13.49 10.94
CA ALA A 128 -8.56 -13.81 9.96
C ALA A 128 -9.51 -12.62 9.76
N MET A 129 -9.92 -12.41 8.52
CA MET A 129 -11.02 -11.50 8.22
C MET A 129 -12.32 -12.12 8.76
N PRO A 130 -13.13 -11.38 9.54
CA PRO A 130 -14.42 -11.87 10.02
C PRO A 130 -15.39 -12.10 8.84
N ASP A 131 -16.34 -13.03 9.01
CA ASP A 131 -17.44 -13.27 8.07
C ASP A 131 -17.00 -13.57 6.62
N ASN A 132 -15.83 -14.18 6.43
CA ASN A 132 -15.21 -14.40 5.12
C ASN A 132 -14.97 -13.10 4.32
N GLY A 133 -14.69 -11.99 5.00
CA GLY A 133 -14.27 -10.73 4.37
C GLY A 133 -12.95 -10.87 3.60
N TYR A 134 -12.61 -9.84 2.83
CA TYR A 134 -11.41 -9.85 1.98
C TYR A 134 -10.47 -8.69 2.34
N CYS A 135 -9.31 -9.03 2.90
CA CYS A 135 -8.26 -8.08 3.28
C CYS A 135 -7.64 -7.49 2.02
N ASN A 136 -7.88 -6.21 1.78
CA ASN A 136 -7.37 -5.54 0.59
C ASN A 136 -6.16 -4.65 0.90
N ASP A 137 -6.38 -3.47 1.47
CA ASP A 137 -5.32 -2.53 1.81
C ASP A 137 -5.38 -2.16 3.29
N LEU A 138 -4.31 -1.52 3.77
CA LEU A 138 -4.16 -1.16 5.17
C LEU A 138 -3.44 0.17 5.38
N ALA A 139 -3.85 0.88 6.43
CA ALA A 139 -3.19 2.09 6.91
C ALA A 139 -2.95 2.01 8.42
N GLN A 140 -1.94 2.75 8.90
CA GLN A 140 -1.56 2.77 10.32
C GLN A 140 -1.66 4.19 10.89
N ASP A 141 -2.27 4.34 12.07
CA ASP A 141 -2.23 5.61 12.81
C ASP A 141 -0.98 5.74 13.70
N ALA A 142 -0.73 6.93 14.24
CA ALA A 142 0.43 7.21 15.08
C ALA A 142 0.49 6.36 16.37
N ARG A 143 -0.63 5.78 16.81
CA ARG A 143 -0.72 4.88 17.97
C ARG A 143 -0.39 3.44 17.59
N GLY A 144 -0.28 3.13 16.30
CA GLY A 144 -0.03 1.80 15.77
C GLY A 144 -1.28 0.96 15.57
N ASN A 145 -2.47 1.57 15.63
CA ASN A 145 -3.68 0.87 15.18
C ASN A 145 -3.59 0.69 13.67
N LEU A 146 -3.93 -0.50 13.19
CA LEU A 146 -4.08 -0.78 11.78
C LEU A 146 -5.55 -0.69 11.41
N TYR A 147 -5.82 -0.09 10.26
CA TYR A 147 -7.14 0.02 9.66
C TYR A 147 -7.09 -0.72 8.34
N VAL A 148 -8.03 -1.63 8.12
CA VAL A 148 -8.00 -2.59 7.00
C VAL A 148 -9.29 -2.47 6.22
N THR A 149 -9.20 -2.36 4.91
CA THR A 149 -10.36 -2.36 4.02
C THR A 149 -10.85 -3.78 3.77
N ASP A 150 -12.17 -3.94 3.77
CA ASP A 150 -12.84 -5.18 3.38
C ASP A 150 -13.42 -5.00 1.97
N SER A 151 -12.93 -5.77 1.00
CA SER A 151 -13.48 -5.71 -0.37
C SER A 151 -14.79 -6.45 -0.52
N PHE A 152 -15.22 -7.27 0.45
CA PHE A 152 -16.48 -8.02 0.35
C PHE A 152 -17.60 -7.45 1.23
N HIS A 153 -17.27 -6.57 2.18
CA HIS A 153 -18.24 -5.95 3.06
C HIS A 153 -18.03 -4.42 3.11
N PRO A 154 -19.10 -3.62 3.30
CA PRO A 154 -19.02 -2.16 3.31
C PRO A 154 -18.48 -1.64 4.65
N ARG A 155 -17.25 -2.03 5.00
CA ARG A 155 -16.65 -1.75 6.31
C ARG A 155 -15.13 -1.57 6.25
N VAL A 156 -14.63 -0.83 7.22
CA VAL A 156 -13.23 -0.76 7.60
C VAL A 156 -13.08 -1.47 8.95
N LEU A 157 -12.13 -2.39 9.04
CA LEU A 157 -11.76 -3.09 10.27
C LEU A 157 -10.59 -2.39 10.96
N LYS A 158 -10.40 -2.65 12.25
CA LYS A 158 -9.27 -2.18 13.04
C LYS A 158 -8.62 -3.31 13.80
N LEU A 159 -7.29 -3.32 13.81
CA LEU A 159 -6.47 -4.10 14.73
C LEU A 159 -5.73 -3.14 15.67
N ALA A 160 -6.12 -3.13 16.95
CA ALA A 160 -5.40 -2.39 17.96
C ALA A 160 -4.09 -3.11 18.35
N PRO A 161 -3.05 -2.39 18.79
CA PRO A 161 -1.83 -3.04 19.30
C PRO A 161 -2.15 -4.06 20.40
N GLY A 162 -1.69 -5.30 20.22
CA GLY A 162 -1.90 -6.39 21.17
C GLY A 162 -3.28 -7.06 21.09
N ALA A 163 -4.19 -6.60 20.22
CA ALA A 163 -5.45 -7.29 20.00
C ALA A 163 -5.24 -8.66 19.35
N ALA A 164 -6.11 -9.61 19.70
CA ALA A 164 -6.09 -10.97 19.15
C ALA A 164 -6.84 -11.11 17.82
N ALA A 165 -7.72 -10.16 17.48
CA ALA A 165 -8.56 -10.21 16.29
C ALA A 165 -8.87 -8.81 15.74
N LEU A 166 -9.26 -8.76 14.47
CA LEU A 166 -9.82 -7.57 13.84
C LEU A 166 -11.23 -7.30 14.38
N ALA A 167 -11.55 -6.03 14.62
CA ALA A 167 -12.88 -5.58 15.00
C ALA A 167 -13.42 -4.57 13.97
N VAL A 168 -14.73 -4.48 13.81
CA VAL A 168 -15.34 -3.44 12.95
C VAL A 168 -15.05 -2.07 13.53
N TRP A 169 -14.39 -1.21 12.74
CA TRP A 169 -14.14 0.18 13.11
C TRP A 169 -15.21 1.11 12.56
N LYS A 170 -15.62 0.87 11.32
CA LYS A 170 -16.72 1.58 10.67
C LYS A 170 -17.39 0.64 9.69
N GLU A 171 -18.70 0.52 9.78
CA GLU A 171 -19.53 -0.14 8.78
C GLU A 171 -20.65 0.81 8.39
N ASP A 172 -20.87 0.98 7.09
CA ASP A 172 -21.77 2.00 6.56
C ASP A 172 -22.15 1.67 5.11
N PRO A 173 -23.45 1.69 4.72
CA PRO A 173 -23.86 1.43 3.35
C PRO A 173 -23.16 2.29 2.29
N ALA A 174 -22.71 3.51 2.64
CA ALA A 174 -21.95 4.35 1.72
C ALA A 174 -20.60 3.75 1.29
N LEU A 175 -20.04 2.83 2.08
CA LEU A 175 -18.80 2.10 1.80
C LEU A 175 -19.00 0.94 0.82
N ALA A 176 -20.24 0.61 0.43
CA ALA A 176 -20.50 -0.47 -0.51
C ALA A 176 -20.08 -0.12 -1.95
N GLY A 177 -20.18 1.16 -2.33
CA GLY A 177 -19.99 1.60 -3.71
C GLY A 177 -21.09 1.13 -4.68
N PRO A 178 -21.04 1.60 -5.94
CA PRO A 178 -21.99 1.23 -6.98
C PRO A 178 -21.59 -0.08 -7.70
N GLY A 179 -22.51 -0.61 -8.51
CA GLY A 179 -22.21 -1.70 -9.45
C GLY A 179 -22.10 -3.09 -8.80
N PRO A 180 -21.66 -4.09 -9.57
CA PRO A 180 -21.57 -5.49 -9.11
C PRO A 180 -20.37 -5.73 -8.18
N TYR A 181 -19.29 -4.96 -8.34
CA TYR A 181 -18.10 -5.04 -7.50
C TYR A 181 -18.21 -4.06 -6.34
N LYS A 182 -18.81 -4.54 -5.24
CA LYS A 182 -18.99 -3.75 -4.02
C LYS A 182 -17.76 -3.83 -3.11
N GLY A 183 -17.67 -2.90 -2.16
CA GLY A 183 -16.67 -2.91 -1.10
C GLY A 183 -15.51 -1.94 -1.33
N LEU A 184 -14.61 -1.93 -0.34
CA LEU A 184 -13.49 -1.02 -0.29
C LEU A 184 -12.23 -1.61 -0.93
N ASN A 185 -11.35 -0.73 -1.38
CA ASN A 185 -10.07 -1.08 -1.99
C ASN A 185 -8.94 -0.38 -1.20
N GLY A 186 -8.27 0.63 -1.76
CA GLY A 186 -7.22 1.40 -1.08
C GLY A 186 -7.67 2.20 0.15
N ILE A 187 -6.72 2.44 1.06
CA ILE A 187 -6.89 3.26 2.27
C ILE A 187 -5.66 4.12 2.57
N ALA A 188 -5.88 5.35 3.05
CA ALA A 188 -4.81 6.21 3.55
C ALA A 188 -5.27 7.03 4.76
N ILE A 189 -4.35 7.32 5.67
CA ILE A 189 -4.56 8.26 6.77
C ILE A 189 -3.77 9.54 6.47
N ASP A 190 -4.47 10.68 6.40
CA ASP A 190 -3.85 11.98 6.26
C ASP A 190 -3.91 12.77 7.57
N GLY A 191 -2.77 13.36 7.94
CA GLY A 191 -2.62 14.22 9.12
C GLY A 191 -3.07 13.61 10.46
N GLY A 192 -3.25 12.28 10.54
CA GLY A 192 -3.77 11.59 11.72
C GLY A 192 -5.23 11.91 12.06
N ARG A 193 -5.98 12.50 11.13
CA ARG A 193 -7.35 12.98 11.36
C ARG A 193 -8.35 12.47 10.33
N ASP A 194 -7.90 12.16 9.13
CA ASP A 194 -8.77 11.81 8.03
C ASP A 194 -8.36 10.49 7.42
N VAL A 195 -9.28 9.52 7.41
CA VAL A 195 -9.13 8.25 6.72
C VAL A 195 -9.82 8.38 5.36
N TYR A 196 -9.07 8.25 4.28
CA TYR A 196 -9.60 8.18 2.93
C TYR A 196 -9.65 6.73 2.47
N VAL A 197 -10.77 6.31 1.90
CA VAL A 197 -10.93 4.98 1.29
C VAL A 197 -11.47 5.10 -0.13
N SER A 198 -11.02 4.21 -0.99
CA SER A 198 -11.55 4.04 -2.34
C SER A 198 -12.43 2.80 -2.44
N LEU A 199 -13.19 2.75 -3.52
CA LEU A 199 -14.08 1.64 -3.86
C LEU A 199 -13.40 0.72 -4.89
N VAL A 200 -13.81 -0.55 -4.87
CA VAL A 200 -13.45 -1.50 -5.94
C VAL A 200 -14.02 -1.02 -7.28
N ALA A 201 -15.28 -0.58 -7.29
CA ALA A 201 -15.89 0.00 -8.48
C ALA A 201 -15.31 1.38 -8.84
N ALA A 202 -15.33 1.70 -10.14
CA ALA A 202 -15.09 3.05 -10.61
C ALA A 202 -16.15 4.02 -10.07
N ALA A 203 -15.71 5.16 -9.54
CA ALA A 203 -16.58 6.15 -8.92
C ALA A 203 -16.05 7.56 -9.14
N SER A 204 -16.93 8.57 -9.15
CA SER A 204 -16.56 9.98 -9.22
C SER A 204 -16.23 10.59 -7.85
N TYR A 205 -15.79 9.79 -6.88
CA TYR A 205 -15.47 10.26 -5.53
C TYR A 205 -14.52 9.29 -4.83
N VAL A 206 -13.88 9.78 -3.77
CA VAL A 206 -13.35 8.95 -2.68
C VAL A 206 -14.19 9.19 -1.44
N LEU A 207 -14.11 8.29 -0.46
CA LEU A 207 -14.83 8.43 0.80
C LEU A 207 -13.86 8.88 1.89
N ARG A 208 -14.32 9.77 2.77
CA ARG A 208 -13.59 10.27 3.94
C ARG A 208 -14.33 9.86 5.20
N ILE A 209 -13.59 9.36 6.16
CA ILE A 209 -14.05 9.01 7.50
C ILE A 209 -13.17 9.79 8.48
N GLY A 210 -13.79 10.55 9.39
CA GLY A 210 -13.04 11.22 10.44
C GLY A 210 -12.38 10.20 11.38
N LEU A 211 -11.12 10.40 11.73
CA LEU A 211 -10.42 9.65 12.76
C LEU A 211 -10.39 10.50 14.04
N GLY A 212 -11.25 10.15 14.99
CA GLY A 212 -11.33 10.82 16.29
C GLY A 212 -10.04 10.69 17.09
N ALA A 213 -9.79 11.65 17.98
CA ALA A 213 -8.63 11.60 18.89
C ALA A 213 -8.68 10.37 19.81
N ASP A 214 -9.87 9.89 20.15
CA ASP A 214 -10.14 8.62 20.85
C ASP A 214 -9.96 7.38 19.96
N GLY A 215 -9.82 7.57 18.64
CA GLY A 215 -9.70 6.51 17.65
C GLY A 215 -11.02 5.95 17.16
N ASN A 216 -12.14 6.61 17.45
CA ASN A 216 -13.45 6.28 16.92
C ASN A 216 -13.64 6.86 15.51
N ALA A 217 -14.47 6.18 14.72
CA ALA A 217 -14.82 6.62 13.37
C ALA A 217 -15.86 7.73 13.41
N GLY A 218 -15.65 8.77 12.60
CA GLY A 218 -16.65 9.79 12.31
C GLY A 218 -17.64 9.36 11.23
N GLU A 219 -18.38 10.34 10.71
CA GLU A 219 -19.29 10.15 9.57
C GLU A 219 -18.52 9.79 8.29
N VAL A 220 -19.15 8.99 7.43
CA VAL A 220 -18.65 8.71 6.08
C VAL A 220 -19.17 9.79 5.15
N THR A 221 -18.25 10.53 4.52
CA THR A 221 -18.58 11.61 3.59
C THR A 221 -17.91 11.39 2.24
N ARG A 222 -18.55 11.85 1.16
CA ARG A 222 -17.95 11.81 -0.18
C ARG A 222 -17.09 13.04 -0.42
N ILE A 223 -15.98 12.83 -1.10
CA ILE A 223 -15.14 13.88 -1.66
C ILE A 223 -15.18 13.75 -3.18
N GLU A 224 -15.96 14.61 -3.81
CA GLU A 224 -16.33 14.52 -5.22
C GLU A 224 -15.15 14.85 -6.13
N ALA A 225 -14.93 14.01 -7.13
CA ALA A 225 -13.94 14.17 -8.18
C ALA A 225 -14.57 14.83 -9.42
N PRO A 226 -13.81 15.61 -10.21
CA PRO A 226 -14.31 16.24 -11.44
C PRO A 226 -14.51 15.24 -12.59
N ARG A 227 -14.21 13.96 -12.38
CA ARG A 227 -14.38 12.86 -13.33
C ARG A 227 -14.53 11.54 -12.59
N VAL A 228 -15.00 10.52 -13.30
CA VAL A 228 -14.92 9.14 -12.81
C VAL A 228 -13.44 8.74 -12.63
N LEU A 229 -13.14 8.14 -11.48
CA LEU A 229 -11.86 7.53 -11.16
C LEU A 229 -11.89 6.05 -11.58
N LYS A 230 -10.86 5.59 -12.30
CA LYS A 230 -10.86 4.27 -12.98
C LYS A 230 -10.49 3.14 -12.01
N ASN A 231 -11.31 2.93 -10.97
CA ASN A 231 -10.99 2.04 -9.84
C ASN A 231 -9.67 2.45 -9.17
N VAL A 232 -9.78 3.26 -8.11
CA VAL A 232 -8.62 3.65 -7.31
C VAL A 232 -8.25 2.44 -6.44
N ASP A 233 -7.24 1.71 -6.88
CA ASP A 233 -6.80 0.46 -6.30
C ASP A 233 -6.03 0.74 -5.00
N ALA A 234 -5.12 1.73 -5.02
CA ALA A 234 -4.46 2.24 -3.81
C ALA A 234 -4.58 3.76 -3.63
N ILE A 235 -4.51 4.19 -2.37
CA ILE A 235 -4.39 5.61 -1.96
C ILE A 235 -3.15 5.74 -1.08
N ARG A 236 -2.36 6.80 -1.29
CA ARG A 236 -1.25 7.17 -0.39
C ARG A 236 -1.37 8.62 0.04
N ALA A 237 -1.30 8.89 1.34
CA ALA A 237 -1.12 10.25 1.83
C ALA A 237 0.29 10.73 1.48
N TRP A 238 0.43 11.98 1.02
CA TRP A 238 1.71 12.55 0.64
C TRP A 238 2.06 13.80 1.46
N LYS A 239 1.15 14.76 1.48
CA LYS A 239 1.23 16.01 2.25
C LYS A 239 -0.16 16.29 2.82
N PRO A 240 -0.29 17.15 3.83
CA PRO A 240 -1.60 17.54 4.34
C PRO A 240 -2.53 17.99 3.21
N GLY A 241 -3.69 17.32 3.11
CA GLY A 241 -4.70 17.53 2.07
C GLY A 241 -4.30 17.06 0.67
N ARG A 242 -3.23 16.28 0.52
CA ARG A 242 -2.76 15.74 -0.76
C ARG A 242 -2.56 14.24 -0.72
N LEU A 243 -3.25 13.58 -1.63
CA LEU A 243 -3.22 12.14 -1.84
C LEU A 243 -2.58 11.82 -3.19
N VAL A 244 -2.07 10.62 -3.31
CA VAL A 244 -1.72 9.99 -4.58
C VAL A 244 -2.65 8.80 -4.77
N LEU A 245 -3.36 8.80 -5.90
CA LEU A 245 -4.34 7.80 -6.29
C LEU A 245 -3.73 6.93 -7.39
N PHE A 246 -3.84 5.62 -7.23
CA PHE A 246 -3.39 4.62 -8.19
C PHE A 246 -4.63 4.04 -8.86
N GLU A 247 -4.90 4.49 -10.08
CA GLU A 247 -6.09 4.13 -10.84
C GLU A 247 -5.75 2.99 -11.79
N SER A 248 -6.02 1.75 -11.36
CA SER A 248 -5.57 0.56 -12.07
C SER A 248 -6.32 0.34 -13.38
N ASN A 249 -7.64 0.59 -13.38
CA ASN A 249 -8.57 0.17 -14.42
C ASN A 249 -8.68 -1.36 -14.60
N ALA A 250 -8.26 -2.15 -13.60
CA ALA A 250 -8.19 -3.61 -13.66
C ALA A 250 -9.56 -4.27 -13.97
N PHE A 251 -10.63 -3.68 -13.45
CA PHE A 251 -12.01 -4.16 -13.58
C PHE A 251 -12.89 -3.28 -14.49
N GLY A 252 -12.28 -2.38 -15.27
CA GLY A 252 -13.01 -1.48 -16.18
C GLY A 252 -13.35 -2.13 -17.52
N GLU A 253 -14.53 -1.79 -18.06
CA GLU A 253 -14.90 -2.06 -19.45
C GLU A 253 -14.48 -0.88 -20.34
N GLY A 254 -13.21 -0.86 -20.73
CA GLY A 254 -12.65 0.20 -21.55
C GLY A 254 -11.23 -0.13 -22.02
N PRO A 255 -10.68 0.63 -22.97
CA PRO A 255 -9.32 0.43 -23.43
C PRO A 255 -8.33 0.61 -22.27
N TYR A 256 -7.25 -0.15 -22.36
CA TYR A 256 -6.04 -0.02 -21.56
C TYR A 256 -5.69 1.46 -21.26
N GLY A 257 -5.33 1.79 -20.01
CA GLY A 257 -4.95 3.17 -19.67
C GLY A 257 -5.10 3.53 -18.19
N GLY A 258 -4.48 2.76 -17.31
CA GLY A 258 -4.32 3.11 -15.90
C GLY A 258 -3.43 4.34 -15.72
N GLN A 259 -3.49 4.94 -14.53
CA GLN A 259 -2.83 6.20 -14.25
C GLN A 259 -2.49 6.40 -12.77
N VAL A 260 -1.50 7.26 -12.53
CA VAL A 260 -1.17 7.78 -11.20
C VAL A 260 -1.59 9.24 -11.16
N THR A 261 -2.44 9.59 -10.19
CA THR A 261 -3.05 10.92 -10.09
C THR A 261 -2.76 11.51 -8.71
N VAL A 262 -2.27 12.74 -8.67
CA VAL A 262 -2.24 13.53 -7.43
C VAL A 262 -3.60 14.17 -7.23
N ALA A 263 -4.17 13.99 -6.04
CA ALA A 263 -5.44 14.58 -5.64
C ALA A 263 -5.22 15.59 -4.49
N ARG A 264 -5.71 16.81 -4.67
CA ARG A 264 -5.79 17.84 -3.62
C ARG A 264 -7.21 17.84 -3.06
N VAL A 265 -7.35 17.59 -1.77
CA VAL A 265 -8.63 17.68 -1.06
C VAL A 265 -8.92 19.14 -0.75
N ASP A 266 -10.10 19.62 -1.15
CA ASP A 266 -10.61 20.96 -0.91
C ASP A 266 -12.06 20.88 -0.45
N GLY A 267 -12.26 20.83 0.88
CA GLY A 267 -13.54 20.55 1.48
C GLY A 267 -14.11 19.21 1.00
N ALA A 268 -15.23 19.26 0.29
CA ALA A 268 -15.92 18.09 -0.27
C ALA A 268 -15.57 17.80 -1.74
N ARG A 269 -14.50 18.39 -2.27
CA ARG A 269 -14.07 18.20 -3.67
C ARG A 269 -12.60 17.83 -3.79
N LEU A 270 -12.26 17.12 -4.86
CA LEU A 270 -10.89 16.84 -5.28
C LEU A 270 -10.48 17.74 -6.45
N GLY A 271 -9.31 18.37 -6.35
CA GLY A 271 -8.55 18.79 -7.52
C GLY A 271 -7.65 17.65 -7.99
N LEU A 272 -7.67 17.30 -9.27
CA LEU A 272 -6.90 16.18 -9.80
C LEU A 272 -5.81 16.65 -10.78
N GLN A 273 -4.63 16.07 -10.65
CA GLN A 273 -3.53 16.22 -11.61
C GLN A 273 -2.94 14.84 -11.92
N THR A 274 -3.15 14.37 -13.14
CA THR A 274 -2.52 13.13 -13.61
C THR A 274 -1.01 13.34 -13.74
N VAL A 275 -0.23 12.47 -13.10
CA VAL A 275 1.24 12.48 -13.13
C VAL A 275 1.76 11.51 -14.19
N VAL A 276 1.11 10.36 -14.32
CA VAL A 276 1.46 9.31 -15.29
C VAL A 276 0.17 8.71 -15.83
N ALA A 277 0.13 8.43 -17.14
CA ALA A 277 -1.01 7.80 -17.81
C ALA A 277 -0.52 6.70 -18.75
N GLY A 278 -1.42 5.81 -19.16
CA GLY A 278 -1.11 4.73 -20.10
C GLY A 278 -0.40 3.53 -19.45
N LEU A 279 -0.63 3.33 -18.15
CA LEU A 279 -0.05 2.22 -17.38
C LEU A 279 -0.94 0.97 -17.42
N ASN A 280 -0.31 -0.18 -17.24
CA ASN A 280 -0.92 -1.52 -17.21
C ASN A 280 -1.29 -1.92 -15.79
N ASP A 281 -2.50 -1.57 -15.38
CA ASP A 281 -3.02 -1.88 -14.06
C ASP A 281 -2.07 -1.42 -12.93
N PRO A 282 -1.77 -0.10 -12.81
CA PRO A 282 -0.98 0.42 -11.71
C PRO A 282 -1.76 0.34 -10.41
N SER A 283 -1.70 -0.82 -9.77
CA SER A 283 -2.43 -1.15 -8.53
C SER A 283 -1.95 -0.33 -7.34
N SER A 284 -0.65 -0.05 -7.25
CA SER A 284 -0.11 0.61 -6.08
C SER A 284 1.20 1.34 -6.34
N GLY A 285 1.61 2.03 -5.29
CA GLY A 285 2.83 2.80 -5.22
C GLY A 285 3.07 3.34 -3.83
N ALA A 286 4.18 4.05 -3.69
CA ALA A 286 4.58 4.72 -2.47
C ALA A 286 5.26 6.03 -2.80
N VAL A 287 5.18 6.99 -1.87
CA VAL A 287 5.79 8.30 -2.03
C VAL A 287 7.02 8.38 -1.15
N TRP A 288 8.13 8.82 -1.73
CA TRP A 288 9.38 9.08 -0.99
C TRP A 288 9.97 10.42 -1.44
N GLY A 289 10.10 11.34 -0.49
CA GLY A 289 10.50 12.72 -0.78
C GLY A 289 9.54 13.42 -1.75
N ASN A 290 10.05 13.81 -2.91
CA ASN A 290 9.28 14.46 -3.98
C ASN A 290 8.96 13.53 -5.15
N ARG A 291 9.02 12.22 -4.98
CA ARG A 291 8.77 11.23 -6.04
C ARG A 291 7.69 10.26 -5.64
N VAL A 292 6.89 9.87 -6.62
CA VAL A 292 6.04 8.69 -6.53
C VAL A 292 6.75 7.53 -7.21
N TYR A 293 6.78 6.40 -6.52
CA TYR A 293 7.18 5.11 -7.03
C TYR A 293 5.92 4.29 -7.26
N PHE A 294 5.87 3.54 -8.36
CA PHE A 294 4.69 2.78 -8.74
C PHE A 294 5.08 1.50 -9.46
N ILE A 295 4.14 0.56 -9.47
CA ILE A 295 4.25 -0.75 -10.12
C ILE A 295 3.16 -0.86 -11.20
N GLU A 296 3.32 -1.81 -12.11
CA GLU A 296 2.28 -2.23 -13.07
C GLU A 296 2.00 -3.71 -12.86
N SER A 297 0.80 -4.06 -12.43
CA SER A 297 0.46 -5.44 -12.04
C SER A 297 0.16 -6.34 -13.23
N LYS A 298 -0.24 -5.76 -14.37
CA LYS A 298 -0.59 -6.49 -15.59
C LYS A 298 -1.63 -7.59 -15.32
N TYR A 299 -2.64 -7.30 -14.50
CA TYR A 299 -3.61 -8.28 -14.00
C TYR A 299 -4.34 -9.00 -15.11
N SER A 300 -4.56 -8.33 -16.24
CA SER A 300 -5.18 -8.93 -17.42
C SER A 300 -4.50 -10.23 -17.89
N LEU A 301 -3.21 -10.41 -17.65
CA LEU A 301 -2.48 -11.66 -17.96
C LEU A 301 -2.91 -12.84 -17.08
N LEU A 302 -3.55 -12.57 -15.93
CA LEU A 302 -4.11 -13.56 -15.01
C LEU A 302 -5.64 -13.64 -15.14
N THR A 303 -6.34 -12.50 -15.13
CA THR A 303 -7.80 -12.42 -14.91
C THR A 303 -8.64 -12.50 -16.18
N LYS A 304 -8.09 -12.17 -17.35
CA LYS A 304 -8.83 -12.17 -18.64
C LYS A 304 -8.60 -13.45 -19.46
N ARG A 305 -8.03 -14.48 -18.84
CA ARG A 305 -7.77 -15.77 -19.47
C ARG A 305 -9.06 -16.57 -19.65
N LYS A 306 -9.21 -17.21 -20.81
CA LYS A 306 -10.31 -18.11 -21.17
C LYS A 306 -9.82 -19.56 -21.20
N ASP A 307 -10.78 -20.49 -21.15
CA ASP A 307 -10.51 -21.91 -21.37
C ASP A 307 -9.83 -22.10 -22.73
N GLY A 308 -8.64 -22.69 -22.73
CA GLY A 308 -7.83 -22.90 -23.93
C GLY A 308 -6.69 -21.90 -24.15
N ASP A 309 -6.57 -20.82 -23.36
CA ASP A 309 -5.48 -19.83 -23.48
C ASP A 309 -4.08 -20.38 -23.10
N GLY A 310 -3.95 -21.68 -22.83
CA GLY A 310 -2.72 -22.33 -22.40
C GLY A 310 -2.39 -22.06 -20.93
N PRO A 311 -1.11 -22.18 -20.52
CA PRO A 311 -0.67 -21.82 -19.18
C PRO A 311 -0.48 -20.29 -19.01
N VAL A 312 -0.50 -19.82 -17.75
CA VAL A 312 -0.09 -18.45 -17.39
C VAL A 312 1.30 -18.17 -18.00
N PRO A 313 1.55 -16.98 -18.60
CA PRO A 313 2.86 -16.68 -19.18
C PRO A 313 3.95 -16.77 -18.11
N THR A 314 5.16 -17.13 -18.54
CA THR A 314 6.32 -17.24 -17.66
C THR A 314 7.43 -16.30 -18.14
N GLY A 315 8.32 -15.90 -17.22
CA GLY A 315 9.35 -14.92 -17.51
C GLY A 315 8.81 -13.51 -17.75
N VAL A 316 7.63 -13.17 -17.21
CA VAL A 316 7.05 -11.84 -17.33
C VAL A 316 7.84 -10.88 -16.44
N PRO A 317 8.49 -9.84 -16.99
CA PRO A 317 9.29 -8.92 -16.20
C PRO A 317 8.40 -7.91 -15.46
N PHE A 318 8.82 -7.50 -14.28
CA PHE A 318 8.19 -6.44 -13.50
C PHE A 318 9.24 -5.49 -12.92
N ASP A 319 8.84 -4.26 -12.66
CA ASP A 319 9.69 -3.24 -12.09
C ASP A 319 8.94 -2.27 -11.18
N ILE A 320 9.72 -1.51 -10.40
CA ILE A 320 9.27 -0.31 -9.72
C ILE A 320 9.75 0.87 -10.55
N GLN A 321 8.81 1.66 -11.05
CA GLN A 321 9.08 2.89 -11.78
C GLN A 321 8.90 4.11 -10.89
N SER A 322 9.34 5.28 -11.33
CA SER A 322 9.05 6.53 -10.60
C SER A 322 8.92 7.77 -11.48
N ARG A 323 8.24 8.76 -10.92
CA ARG A 323 8.14 10.13 -11.46
C ARG A 323 8.25 11.16 -10.34
N ALA A 324 8.75 12.33 -10.70
CA ALA A 324 8.70 13.48 -9.80
C ALA A 324 7.24 13.90 -9.60
N LEU A 325 6.89 14.21 -8.36
CA LEU A 325 5.60 14.79 -8.02
C LEU A 325 5.62 16.31 -8.30
N PRO A 326 4.48 16.91 -8.66
CA PRO A 326 4.40 18.33 -8.97
C PRO A 326 4.91 19.22 -7.83
N ALA A 327 5.75 20.19 -8.15
CA ALA A 327 6.29 21.15 -7.19
C ALA A 327 5.27 22.26 -6.91
N ARG A 328 4.09 21.93 -6.38
CA ARG A 328 3.20 22.80 -5.58
C ARG A 328 1.92 22.08 -5.22
#